data_AF-A0A9P9QZL4-F1
#
_entry.id   AF-A0A9P9QZL4-F1
#
_cell.length_a   1.000
_cell.length_b   1.000
_cell.length_c   1.000
_cell.angle_alpha   90.00
_cell.angle_beta   90.00
_cell.angle_gamma   90.00
#
_symmetry.space_group_name_H-M   'P 1'
#
loop_
_entity.id
_entity.type
_entity.pdbx_description
1 polymer ?
#
loop_
_entity_poly.entity_id
_entity_poly.type
_entity_poly.pdbx_seq_one_letter_code
_entity_poly.pdbx_strand_id
1 'polypeptide(L)'
;MGTPFITFLGPSNLSGYDSKNRSSSQPDNIPKTFLDAMEVREQVFVEEQGVPIENEFDSDDHRACHWVIYASINTVIEPEVTDSTGNIITRKRSVTRSTPIGTIRLVPFPHPPHPTPGSKYTADALETSPATASSSNLLLDPTPCIDRPTTFHNGREPYIKLGRLALLKEFRGSGIAKMLVSAALTWLLQNPTYFNPSITAMGMDKIAAEITSEVPVWKGLVCVHAQEQVEKVWGKWGFERDVGMGEWEEEGIRHIGMWRRLDLGEGGGGGS
;
A
#
# COMPACT_ATOMS: atom_id res chain seq x y z
N MET A 1 -3.18 -14.33 -22.63
CA MET A 1 -2.58 -13.31 -21.74
C MET A 1 -1.21 -13.84 -21.34
N GLY A 2 -0.15 -13.05 -21.46
CA GLY A 2 1.17 -13.48 -20.97
C GLY A 2 1.11 -13.71 -19.44
N THR A 3 2.01 -14.54 -18.91
CA THR A 3 2.11 -14.73 -17.46
C THR A 3 2.34 -13.38 -16.77
N PRO A 4 1.46 -12.98 -15.82
CA PRO A 4 1.65 -11.71 -15.15
C PRO A 4 2.92 -11.72 -14.29
N PHE A 5 3.57 -10.58 -14.16
CA PHE A 5 4.77 -10.42 -13.34
C PHE A 5 4.64 -9.24 -12.39
N ILE A 6 5.32 -9.29 -11.25
CA ILE A 6 5.25 -8.28 -10.20
C ILE A 6 6.58 -7.52 -10.14
N THR A 7 6.51 -6.19 -10.06
CA THR A 7 7.65 -5.30 -9.81
C THR A 7 7.52 -4.72 -8.41
N PHE A 8 8.62 -4.72 -7.66
CA PHE A 8 8.74 -4.12 -6.33
C PHE A 8 9.40 -2.74 -6.43
N LEU A 9 8.91 -1.79 -5.64
CA LEU A 9 9.54 -0.50 -5.39
C LEU A 9 9.61 -0.28 -3.87
N GLY A 10 10.81 -0.10 -3.33
CA GLY A 10 11.00 0.26 -1.92
C GLY A 10 10.76 1.75 -1.64
N PRO A 11 11.02 2.21 -0.40
CA PRO A 11 10.97 3.63 -0.05
C PRO A 11 11.80 4.45 -1.03
N SER A 12 11.21 5.52 -1.55
CA SER A 12 11.74 6.27 -2.68
C SER A 12 11.51 7.76 -2.52
N ASN A 13 12.38 8.58 -3.12
CA ASN A 13 12.16 10.01 -3.15
C ASN A 13 11.06 10.35 -4.17
N LEU A 14 9.96 10.91 -3.68
CA LEU A 14 8.81 11.35 -4.48
C LEU A 14 8.69 12.88 -4.50
N SER A 15 9.79 13.59 -4.22
CA SER A 15 9.82 15.06 -4.22
C SER A 15 9.39 15.61 -5.58
N GLY A 16 8.38 16.49 -5.56
CA GLY A 16 7.85 17.13 -6.76
C GLY A 16 6.64 16.41 -7.37
N TYR A 17 6.16 15.32 -6.77
CA TYR A 17 4.86 14.74 -7.15
C TYR A 17 3.73 15.75 -6.90
N ASP A 18 2.89 15.98 -7.91
CA ASP A 18 1.73 16.86 -7.84
C ASP A 18 0.44 16.05 -7.67
N SER A 19 -0.12 16.05 -6.46
CA SER A 19 -1.33 15.29 -6.12
C SER A 19 -2.59 15.73 -6.86
N LYS A 20 -2.59 16.92 -7.50
CA LYS A 20 -3.74 17.42 -8.27
C LYS A 20 -3.74 16.95 -9.72
N ASN A 21 -2.64 16.35 -10.16
CA ASN A 21 -2.45 15.93 -11.55
C ASN A 21 -2.37 14.41 -11.66
N ARG A 22 -2.72 13.91 -12.85
CA ARG A 22 -2.63 12.48 -13.16
C ARG A 22 -1.18 12.01 -13.21
N SER A 23 -0.98 10.73 -12.93
CA SER A 23 0.28 9.99 -13.02
C SER A 23 1.00 10.18 -14.37
N SER A 24 0.26 10.34 -15.47
CA SER A 24 0.81 10.60 -16.80
C SER A 24 1.44 11.98 -16.98
N SER A 25 1.16 12.93 -16.08
CA SER A 25 1.57 14.33 -16.17
C SER A 25 2.57 14.71 -15.07
N GLN A 26 3.20 13.71 -14.45
CA GLN A 26 4.17 13.90 -13.38
C GLN A 26 5.57 14.11 -13.92
N PRO A 27 6.49 14.71 -13.15
CA PRO A 27 7.84 14.95 -13.62
C PRO A 27 8.65 13.64 -13.77
N ASP A 28 9.63 13.63 -14.68
CA ASP A 28 10.41 12.44 -15.05
C ASP A 28 11.26 11.84 -13.92
N ASN A 29 11.47 12.57 -12.81
CA ASN A 29 12.22 12.08 -11.66
C ASN A 29 11.42 11.08 -10.80
N ILE A 30 10.11 11.02 -10.97
CA ILE A 30 9.26 10.10 -10.22
C ILE A 30 9.43 8.67 -10.77
N PRO A 31 9.71 7.66 -9.91
CA PRO A 31 9.92 6.30 -10.38
C PRO A 31 8.75 5.77 -11.20
N LYS A 32 9.04 5.17 -12.36
CA LYS A 32 7.98 4.64 -13.24
C LYS A 32 7.08 3.61 -12.55
N THR A 33 7.63 2.74 -11.70
CA THR A 33 6.82 1.78 -10.93
C THR A 33 5.82 2.47 -10.00
N PHE A 34 6.18 3.64 -9.43
CA PHE A 34 5.25 4.41 -8.62
C PHE A 34 4.16 5.03 -9.49
N LEU A 35 4.52 5.63 -10.64
CA LEU A 35 3.54 6.17 -11.59
C LEU A 35 2.56 5.09 -12.09
N ASP A 36 3.05 3.89 -12.35
CA ASP A 36 2.22 2.74 -12.75
C ASP A 36 1.28 2.29 -11.61
N ALA A 37 1.71 2.37 -10.35
CA ALA A 37 0.83 2.14 -9.20
C ALA A 37 -0.26 3.22 -9.13
N MET A 38 0.11 4.48 -9.32
CA MET A 38 -0.81 5.62 -9.33
C MET A 38 -1.81 5.53 -10.48
N GLU A 39 -1.39 5.09 -11.68
CA GLU A 39 -2.28 4.86 -12.82
C GLU A 39 -3.41 3.88 -12.48
N VAL A 40 -3.09 2.77 -11.80
CA VAL A 40 -4.10 1.78 -11.36
C VAL A 40 -5.00 2.36 -10.26
N ARG A 41 -4.41 3.09 -9.31
CA ARG A 41 -5.16 3.74 -8.22
C ARG A 41 -6.14 4.80 -8.73
N GLU A 42 -5.72 5.62 -9.69
CA GLU A 42 -6.58 6.62 -10.34
C GLU A 42 -7.78 5.95 -11.01
N GLN A 43 -7.58 4.88 -11.78
CA GLN A 43 -8.70 4.16 -12.40
C GLN A 43 -9.66 3.57 -11.36
N VAL A 44 -9.13 2.98 -10.28
CA VAL A 44 -9.95 2.22 -9.32
C VAL A 44 -10.58 3.10 -8.23
N PHE A 45 -9.86 4.10 -7.72
CA PHE A 45 -10.33 4.94 -6.61
C PHE A 45 -10.93 6.24 -7.14
N VAL A 46 -10.29 6.91 -8.10
CA VAL A 46 -10.80 8.19 -8.63
C VAL A 46 -11.94 7.95 -9.62
N GLU A 47 -11.70 7.19 -10.68
CA GLU A 47 -12.69 7.03 -11.76
C GLU A 47 -13.85 6.10 -11.37
N GLU A 48 -13.55 4.96 -10.73
CA GLU A 48 -14.59 3.99 -10.34
C GLU A 48 -15.30 4.33 -9.02
N GLN A 49 -14.56 4.80 -8.00
CA GLN A 49 -15.13 5.03 -6.65
C GLN A 49 -15.43 6.50 -6.35
N GLY A 50 -14.97 7.44 -7.19
CA GLY A 50 -15.23 8.87 -7.01
C GLY A 50 -14.41 9.54 -5.91
N VAL A 51 -13.28 8.93 -5.52
CA VAL A 51 -12.33 9.51 -4.57
C VAL A 51 -11.65 10.72 -5.22
N PRO A 52 -11.51 11.87 -4.53
CA PRO A 52 -10.75 13.01 -5.06
C PRO A 52 -9.30 12.63 -5.37
N ILE A 53 -8.78 13.05 -6.53
CA ILE A 53 -7.42 12.69 -6.97
C ILE A 53 -6.34 13.13 -5.97
N GLU A 54 -6.56 14.26 -5.30
CA GLU A 54 -5.67 14.80 -4.28
C GLU A 54 -5.52 13.90 -3.05
N ASN A 55 -6.47 12.99 -2.79
CA ASN A 55 -6.39 12.03 -1.70
C ASN A 55 -5.56 10.79 -2.05
N GLU A 56 -5.26 10.57 -3.33
CA GLU A 56 -4.48 9.42 -3.76
C GLU A 56 -2.97 9.56 -3.51
N PHE A 57 -2.49 10.71 -3.08
CA PHE A 57 -1.10 10.86 -2.67
C PHE A 57 -1.04 11.38 -1.24
N ASP A 58 -0.34 10.65 -0.36
CA ASP A 58 -0.26 10.98 1.06
C ASP A 58 1.18 11.04 1.59
N SER A 59 1.30 11.42 2.86
CA SER A 59 2.60 11.60 3.49
C SER A 59 3.36 10.28 3.65
N ASP A 60 2.70 9.14 3.57
CA ASP A 60 3.30 7.83 3.74
C ASP A 60 3.89 7.24 2.44
N ASP A 61 3.49 7.75 1.26
CA ASP A 61 3.89 7.18 -0.04
C ASP A 61 5.42 7.12 -0.26
N HIS A 62 6.18 8.07 0.28
CA HIS A 62 7.64 8.12 0.13
C HIS A 62 8.37 7.07 0.98
N ARG A 63 7.82 6.71 2.14
CA ARG A 63 8.37 5.69 3.06
C ARG A 63 7.77 4.31 2.85
N ALA A 64 6.74 4.21 2.02
CA ALA A 64 6.06 2.98 1.68
C ALA A 64 6.84 2.12 0.69
N CYS A 65 6.52 0.83 0.67
CA CYS A 65 6.86 -0.08 -0.41
C CYS A 65 5.63 -0.32 -1.29
N HIS A 66 5.85 -0.48 -2.59
CA HIS A 66 4.81 -0.65 -3.59
C HIS A 66 5.08 -1.90 -4.44
N TRP A 67 4.05 -2.68 -4.72
CA TRP A 67 4.10 -3.79 -5.66
C TRP A 67 3.11 -3.54 -6.76
N VAL A 68 3.56 -3.57 -8.01
CA VAL A 68 2.71 -3.44 -9.20
C VAL A 68 2.77 -4.73 -9.99
N ILE A 69 1.60 -5.27 -10.33
CA ILE A 69 1.50 -6.44 -11.20
C ILE A 69 1.12 -6.02 -12.61
N TYR A 70 1.82 -6.58 -13.58
CA TYR A 70 1.70 -6.27 -15.00
C TYR A 70 1.18 -7.47 -15.78
N ALA A 71 0.36 -7.22 -16.79
CA ALA A 71 -0.01 -8.21 -17.80
C ALA A 71 0.40 -7.76 -19.20
N SER A 72 0.83 -8.71 -20.03
CA SER A 72 1.05 -8.48 -21.46
C SER A 72 -0.29 -8.43 -22.18
N ILE A 73 -0.69 -7.24 -22.61
CA ILE A 73 -1.91 -6.99 -23.38
C ILE A 73 -1.52 -6.76 -24.83
N ASN A 74 -2.14 -7.54 -25.73
CA ASN A 74 -1.97 -7.37 -27.17
C ASN A 74 -3.07 -6.45 -27.71
N THR A 75 -2.68 -5.24 -28.10
CA THR A 75 -3.59 -4.22 -28.64
C THR A 75 -3.51 -4.20 -30.15
N VAL A 76 -4.65 -4.29 -30.83
CA VAL A 76 -4.74 -4.13 -32.29
C VAL A 76 -4.67 -2.63 -32.61
N ILE A 77 -3.64 -2.20 -33.33
CA ILE A 77 -3.47 -0.80 -33.75
C ILE A 77 -4.18 -0.58 -35.08
N GLU A 78 -4.06 -1.52 -36.01
CA GLU A 78 -4.71 -1.46 -37.32
C GLU A 78 -5.51 -2.75 -37.54
N PRO A 79 -6.85 -2.66 -37.71
CA PRO A 79 -7.68 -3.81 -38.02
C PRO A 79 -7.39 -4.30 -39.44
N GLU A 80 -7.61 -5.59 -39.66
CA GLU A 80 -7.52 -6.16 -41.00
C GLU A 80 -8.64 -5.62 -41.87
N VAL A 81 -8.29 -5.07 -43.04
CA VAL A 81 -9.27 -4.58 -44.01
C VAL A 81 -9.25 -5.52 -45.22
N THR A 82 -10.40 -6.11 -45.52
CA THR A 82 -10.61 -6.98 -46.68
C THR A 82 -11.51 -6.30 -47.70
N ASP A 83 -11.22 -6.51 -48.98
CA ASP A 83 -12.09 -6.06 -50.08
C ASP A 83 -13.37 -6.92 -50.20
N SER A 84 -14.34 -6.45 -50.98
CA SER A 84 -15.57 -7.15 -51.40
C SER A 84 -15.34 -8.53 -52.03
N THR A 85 -14.12 -8.79 -52.50
CA THR A 85 -13.66 -10.07 -53.09
C THR A 85 -12.94 -10.99 -52.09
N GLY A 86 -12.80 -10.58 -50.83
CA GLY A 86 -12.12 -11.35 -49.78
C GLY A 86 -10.60 -11.22 -49.76
N ASN A 87 -10.01 -10.33 -50.57
CA ASN A 87 -8.56 -10.07 -50.58
C ASN A 87 -8.16 -9.12 -49.45
N ILE A 88 -7.06 -9.43 -48.75
CA ILE A 88 -6.53 -8.62 -47.65
C ILE A 88 -5.85 -7.37 -48.22
N ILE A 89 -6.43 -6.20 -47.98
CA ILE A 89 -5.89 -4.88 -48.38
C ILE A 89 -4.84 -4.41 -47.37
N THR A 90 -5.16 -4.52 -46.08
CA THR A 90 -4.26 -4.13 -44.97
C THR A 90 -4.18 -5.26 -43.98
N ARG A 91 -2.96 -5.74 -43.68
CA ARG A 91 -2.75 -6.78 -42.67
C ARG A 91 -2.96 -6.22 -41.28
N LYS A 92 -3.57 -7.02 -40.40
CA LYS A 92 -3.70 -6.72 -38.97
C LYS A 92 -2.33 -6.38 -38.36
N ARG A 93 -2.22 -5.22 -37.72
CA ARG A 93 -1.05 -4.83 -36.93
C ARG A 93 -1.43 -4.75 -35.45
N SER A 94 -0.70 -5.48 -34.62
CA SER A 94 -0.93 -5.49 -33.17
C SER A 94 0.38 -5.26 -32.42
N VAL A 95 0.32 -4.54 -31.30
CA VAL A 95 1.46 -4.31 -30.40
C VAL A 95 1.16 -4.90 -29.05
N THR A 96 2.14 -5.64 -28.50
CA THR A 96 2.09 -6.16 -27.14
C THR A 96 2.76 -5.18 -26.20
N ARG A 97 2.04 -4.73 -25.18
CA ARG A 97 2.57 -3.86 -24.11
C ARG A 97 2.36 -4.50 -22.75
N SER A 98 3.30 -4.27 -21.85
CA SER A 98 3.11 -4.57 -20.42
C SER A 98 2.28 -3.45 -19.81
N THR A 99 1.07 -3.76 -19.37
CA THR A 99 0.14 -2.81 -18.75
C THR A 99 0.06 -3.11 -17.26
N PRO A 100 0.17 -2.11 -16.37
CA PRO A 100 -0.10 -2.30 -14.95
C PRO A 100 -1.57 -2.62 -14.75
N ILE A 101 -1.88 -3.66 -13.99
CA ILE A 101 -3.25 -4.17 -13.82
C ILE A 101 -3.68 -4.27 -12.36
N GLY A 102 -2.74 -4.10 -11.44
CA GLY A 102 -3.00 -4.13 -10.01
C GLY A 102 -1.82 -3.57 -9.20
N THR A 103 -2.12 -3.05 -8.01
CA THR A 103 -1.10 -2.56 -7.08
C THR A 103 -1.49 -2.83 -5.63
N ILE A 104 -0.49 -2.88 -4.74
CA ILE A 104 -0.66 -2.85 -3.28
C ILE A 104 0.47 -2.02 -2.66
N ARG A 105 0.13 -1.27 -1.62
CA ARG A 105 1.06 -0.48 -0.81
C ARG A 105 1.26 -1.11 0.57
N LEU A 106 2.49 -1.01 1.05
CA LEU A 106 2.89 -1.36 2.41
C LEU A 106 3.48 -0.13 3.08
N VAL A 107 2.91 0.27 4.20
CA VAL A 107 3.38 1.41 4.99
C VAL A 107 4.03 0.89 6.27
N PRO A 108 5.29 1.27 6.55
CA PRO A 108 5.96 0.87 7.79
C PRO A 108 5.43 1.65 9.00
N PHE A 109 5.83 1.25 10.21
CA PHE A 109 5.69 2.08 11.41
C PHE A 109 6.68 3.28 11.35
N PRO A 110 6.46 4.35 12.13
CA PRO A 110 5.32 4.61 13.01
C PRO A 110 4.03 4.89 12.24
N HIS A 111 2.90 4.77 12.94
CA HIS A 111 1.58 5.14 12.43
C HIS A 111 0.92 6.12 13.41
N PRO A 112 0.05 7.01 12.92
CA PRO A 112 -0.79 7.83 13.78
C PRO A 112 -1.83 6.95 14.51
N PRO A 113 -2.53 7.50 15.52
CA PRO A 113 -3.48 6.74 16.32
C PRO A 113 -4.59 6.10 15.50
N HIS A 114 -5.08 4.95 15.99
CA HIS A 114 -6.15 4.19 15.36
C HIS A 114 -7.42 5.03 15.17
N PRO A 115 -8.17 4.79 14.09
CA PRO A 115 -9.45 5.46 13.85
C PRO A 115 -10.39 5.33 15.04
N THR A 116 -11.19 6.36 15.32
CA THR A 116 -12.18 6.29 16.42
C THR A 116 -13.45 5.58 15.93
N PRO A 117 -14.04 4.65 16.70
CA PRO A 117 -15.29 4.01 16.29
C PRO A 117 -16.40 5.06 16.00
N GLY A 118 -16.99 4.98 14.81
CA GLY A 118 -18.04 5.88 14.35
C GLY A 118 -17.57 7.22 13.76
N SER A 119 -16.26 7.49 13.72
CA SER A 119 -15.75 8.71 13.08
C SER A 119 -15.84 8.64 11.56
N LYS A 120 -15.71 9.83 10.94
CA LYS A 120 -15.71 10.01 9.49
C LYS A 120 -14.47 10.78 9.06
N TYR A 121 -13.81 10.28 8.04
CA TYR A 121 -12.57 10.83 7.50
C TYR A 121 -12.76 11.17 6.03
N THR A 122 -12.18 12.31 5.62
CA THR A 122 -12.25 12.81 4.24
C THR A 122 -11.23 12.14 3.32
N ALA A 123 -10.27 11.39 3.87
CA ALA A 123 -9.27 10.57 3.19
C ALA A 123 -8.91 9.37 4.11
N ASP A 124 -7.72 8.77 3.95
CA ASP A 124 -7.23 7.71 4.85
C ASP A 124 -7.28 8.18 6.32
N ALA A 125 -7.85 7.35 7.20
CA ALA A 125 -8.09 7.73 8.59
C ALA A 125 -6.81 7.94 9.40
N LEU A 126 -5.71 7.31 8.98
CA LEU A 126 -4.41 7.55 9.59
C LEU A 126 -3.90 8.96 9.26
N GLU A 127 -4.06 9.43 8.02
CA GLU A 127 -3.59 10.75 7.60
C GLU A 127 -4.43 11.90 8.19
N THR A 128 -5.74 11.69 8.33
CA THR A 128 -6.70 12.77 8.64
C THR A 128 -7.15 12.82 10.10
N SER A 129 -6.60 11.98 10.96
CA SER A 129 -6.91 12.04 12.39
C SER A 129 -6.43 13.36 13.00
N PRO A 130 -7.23 14.02 13.87
CA PRO A 130 -6.90 15.33 14.44
C PRO A 130 -5.61 15.33 15.29
N ALA A 131 -5.12 14.15 15.70
CA ALA A 131 -3.79 13.99 16.29
C ALA A 131 -2.66 14.38 15.31
N THR A 132 -2.82 14.11 14.02
CA THR A 132 -1.82 14.38 12.97
C THR A 132 -1.62 15.88 12.70
N ALA A 133 -2.63 16.72 13.00
CA ALA A 133 -2.52 18.19 12.87
C ALA A 133 -1.50 18.82 13.86
N SER A 134 -1.10 18.08 14.90
CA SER A 134 -0.06 18.49 15.85
C SER A 134 1.30 17.83 15.57
N SER A 135 1.39 17.00 14.53
CA SER A 135 2.47 16.02 14.35
C SER A 135 3.21 16.19 13.03
N SER A 136 3.53 17.43 12.65
CA SER A 136 4.51 17.74 11.59
C SER A 136 5.95 17.28 11.92
N ASN A 137 6.15 16.55 13.03
CA ASN A 137 7.43 16.12 13.56
C ASN A 137 7.52 14.61 13.88
N LEU A 138 6.70 13.72 13.28
CA LEU A 138 6.83 12.27 13.50
C LEU A 138 8.19 11.69 13.05
N LEU A 139 8.95 12.43 12.23
CA LEU A 139 10.34 12.08 11.89
C LEU A 139 11.37 12.58 12.93
N LEU A 140 11.01 13.51 13.83
CA LEU A 140 11.92 14.16 14.78
C LEU A 140 11.68 13.78 16.25
N ASP A 141 10.51 13.23 16.58
CA ASP A 141 10.14 12.87 17.94
C ASP A 141 10.00 11.34 18.09
N PRO A 142 11.01 10.65 18.67
CA PRO A 142 11.01 9.21 18.87
C PRO A 142 10.12 8.79 20.05
N THR A 143 9.31 9.69 20.62
CA THR A 143 8.36 9.34 21.67
C THR A 143 7.42 8.25 21.12
N PRO A 144 7.31 7.07 21.76
CA PRO A 144 6.42 6.02 21.30
C PRO A 144 5.02 6.61 21.19
N CYS A 145 4.44 6.61 19.99
CA CYS A 145 3.04 6.98 19.82
C CYS A 145 2.22 5.95 20.61
N ILE A 146 1.86 6.30 21.85
CA ILE A 146 1.01 5.46 22.70
C ILE A 146 -0.40 5.67 22.19
N ASP A 147 -0.91 4.66 21.51
CA ASP A 147 -2.26 4.60 21.01
C ASP A 147 -3.17 3.82 21.99
N ARG A 148 -4.48 3.89 21.76
CA ARG A 148 -5.45 3.08 22.50
C ARG A 148 -5.28 1.59 22.15
N PRO A 149 -5.40 0.68 23.14
CA PRO A 149 -5.46 -0.74 22.85
C PRO A 149 -6.76 -1.11 22.12
N THR A 150 -6.66 -2.09 21.24
CA THR A 150 -7.77 -2.71 20.50
C THR A 150 -7.76 -4.23 20.76
N THR A 151 -8.57 -5.02 20.06
CA THR A 151 -8.64 -6.48 20.28
C THR A 151 -7.30 -7.17 20.01
N PHE A 152 -6.57 -6.76 18.97
CA PHE A 152 -5.34 -7.42 18.55
C PHE A 152 -4.08 -6.54 18.63
N HIS A 153 -4.23 -5.25 18.97
CA HIS A 153 -3.10 -4.33 19.13
C HIS A 153 -3.10 -3.70 20.52
N ASN A 154 -1.96 -3.74 21.20
CA ASN A 154 -1.82 -3.24 22.57
C ASN A 154 -1.63 -1.70 22.66
N GLY A 155 -1.68 -0.99 21.53
CA GLY A 155 -1.47 0.46 21.47
C GLY A 155 -0.01 0.89 21.41
N ARG A 156 0.95 -0.04 21.39
CA ARG A 156 2.40 0.24 21.46
C ARG A 156 3.24 -0.55 20.47
N GLU A 157 2.83 -1.77 20.14
CA GLU A 157 3.61 -2.66 19.30
C GLU A 157 3.72 -2.12 17.87
N PRO A 158 4.94 -1.99 17.31
CA PRO A 158 5.11 -1.64 15.92
C PRO A 158 4.37 -2.61 15.00
N TYR A 159 3.69 -2.07 14.00
CA TYR A 159 3.00 -2.86 13.00
C TYR A 159 3.23 -2.28 11.61
N ILE A 160 2.85 -3.05 10.59
CA ILE A 160 2.94 -2.65 9.19
C ILE A 160 1.53 -2.60 8.63
N LYS A 161 1.15 -1.53 7.95
CA LYS A 161 -0.17 -1.41 7.30
C LYS A 161 -0.08 -1.77 5.82
N LEU A 162 -0.92 -2.70 5.37
CA LEU A 162 -1.20 -2.88 3.95
C LEU A 162 -2.39 -2.01 3.55
N GLY A 163 -2.28 -1.35 2.41
CA GLY A 163 -3.29 -0.43 1.90
C GLY A 163 -3.20 -0.26 0.38
N ARG A 164 -4.09 0.59 -0.16
CA ARG A 164 -4.14 0.91 -1.61
C ARG A 164 -4.12 -0.34 -2.51
N LEU A 165 -4.76 -1.42 -2.05
CA LEU A 165 -4.94 -2.63 -2.87
C LEU A 165 -5.97 -2.33 -3.95
N ALA A 166 -5.52 -2.21 -5.20
CA ALA A 166 -6.35 -1.87 -6.34
C ALA A 166 -6.10 -2.84 -7.49
N LEU A 167 -7.16 -3.23 -8.20
CA LEU A 167 -7.08 -4.00 -9.44
C LEU A 167 -8.06 -3.44 -10.46
N LEU A 168 -7.61 -3.36 -11.71
CA LEU A 168 -8.48 -3.05 -12.83
C LEU A 168 -9.64 -4.05 -12.92
N LYS A 169 -10.83 -3.56 -13.24
CA LYS A 169 -12.08 -4.31 -13.16
C LYS A 169 -12.04 -5.63 -13.93
N GLU A 170 -11.39 -5.65 -15.09
CA GLU A 170 -11.30 -6.80 -16.00
C GLU A 170 -10.43 -7.94 -15.44
N PHE A 171 -9.60 -7.63 -14.43
CA PHE A 171 -8.65 -8.56 -13.83
C PHE A 171 -9.10 -9.05 -12.44
N ARG A 172 -10.26 -8.59 -11.94
CA ARG A 172 -10.83 -9.03 -10.66
C ARG A 172 -11.32 -10.49 -10.75
N GLY A 173 -11.34 -11.19 -9.61
CA GLY A 173 -11.77 -12.59 -9.55
C GLY A 173 -10.78 -13.63 -10.11
N SER A 174 -9.64 -13.20 -10.65
CA SER A 174 -8.61 -14.08 -11.24
C SER A 174 -7.53 -14.56 -10.25
N GLY A 175 -7.64 -14.19 -8.98
CA GLY A 175 -6.63 -14.49 -7.95
C GLY A 175 -5.44 -13.54 -7.89
N ILE A 176 -5.36 -12.53 -8.77
CA ILE A 176 -4.25 -11.56 -8.83
C ILE A 176 -4.10 -10.75 -7.54
N ALA A 177 -5.21 -10.37 -6.89
CA ALA A 177 -5.17 -9.67 -5.61
C ALA A 177 -4.44 -10.47 -4.53
N LYS A 178 -4.70 -11.79 -4.48
CA LYS A 178 -4.01 -12.71 -3.58
C LYS A 178 -2.52 -12.80 -3.90
N MET A 179 -2.14 -12.75 -5.18
CA MET A 179 -0.72 -12.74 -5.58
C MET A 179 0.01 -11.50 -5.05
N LEU A 180 -0.59 -10.31 -5.18
CA LEU A 180 -0.03 -9.06 -4.65
C LEU A 180 0.14 -9.12 -3.13
N VAL A 181 -0.92 -9.49 -2.39
CA VAL A 181 -0.86 -9.62 -0.93
C VAL A 181 0.18 -10.67 -0.52
N SER A 182 0.21 -11.82 -1.20
CA SER A 182 1.19 -12.87 -0.89
C SER A 182 2.62 -12.42 -1.17
N ALA A 183 2.86 -11.65 -2.24
CA ALA A 183 4.17 -11.09 -2.55
C ALA A 183 4.64 -10.11 -1.46
N ALA A 184 3.77 -9.21 -1.01
CA ALA A 184 4.09 -8.27 0.06
C ALA A 184 4.38 -8.99 1.40
N LEU A 185 3.53 -9.95 1.80
CA LEU A 185 3.74 -10.71 3.03
C LEU A 185 4.98 -11.61 2.98
N THR A 186 5.28 -12.21 1.82
CA THR A 186 6.50 -13.02 1.63
C THR A 186 7.74 -12.14 1.72
N TRP A 187 7.72 -10.96 1.11
CA TRP A 187 8.83 -10.02 1.20
C TRP A 187 9.08 -9.58 2.65
N LEU A 188 8.02 -9.35 3.43
CA LEU A 188 8.15 -9.06 4.86
C LEU A 188 8.81 -10.19 5.66
N LEU A 189 8.42 -11.44 5.41
CA LEU A 189 9.05 -12.61 6.03
C LEU A 189 10.53 -12.75 5.67
N GLN A 190 10.90 -12.35 4.45
CA GLN A 190 12.30 -12.37 3.98
C GLN A 190 13.12 -11.19 4.52
N ASN A 191 12.47 -10.11 4.96
CA ASN A 191 13.12 -8.86 5.38
C ASN A 191 12.57 -8.34 6.72
N PRO A 192 12.57 -9.15 7.80
CA PRO A 192 11.87 -8.81 9.05
C PRO A 192 12.45 -7.59 9.78
N THR A 193 13.71 -7.25 9.54
CA THR A 193 14.41 -6.13 10.18
C THR A 193 14.48 -4.87 9.32
N TYR A 194 13.93 -4.89 8.09
CA TYR A 194 14.13 -3.82 7.11
C TYR A 194 13.67 -2.43 7.60
N PHE A 195 12.58 -2.39 8.37
CA PHE A 195 12.04 -1.14 8.92
C PHE A 195 12.45 -0.90 10.38
N ASN A 196 13.22 -1.79 10.99
CA ASN A 196 13.72 -1.54 12.33
C ASN A 196 14.68 -0.35 12.27
N PRO A 197 14.57 0.62 13.19
CA PRO A 197 15.46 1.75 13.18
C PRO A 197 16.91 1.30 13.41
N SER A 198 17.83 1.73 12.55
CA SER A 198 19.25 1.51 12.78
C SER A 198 19.76 2.49 13.84
N ILE A 199 20.47 1.98 14.84
CA ILE A 199 21.06 2.77 15.93
C ILE A 199 21.97 3.89 15.36
N THR A 200 22.61 3.64 14.21
CA THR A 200 23.50 4.59 13.53
C THR A 200 22.75 5.77 12.88
N ALA A 201 21.52 5.57 12.39
CA ALA A 201 20.71 6.65 11.80
C ALA A 201 20.10 7.59 12.86
N MET A 202 19.98 7.14 14.12
CA MET A 202 19.45 7.95 15.22
C MET A 202 20.45 8.95 15.81
N GLY A 203 21.70 8.97 15.34
CA GLY A 203 22.75 9.88 15.81
C GLY A 203 23.23 9.54 17.23
N MET A 204 24.55 9.42 17.41
CA MET A 204 25.16 9.13 18.71
C MET A 204 24.86 10.20 19.78
N ASP A 205 24.34 11.37 19.40
CA ASP A 205 24.12 12.51 20.29
C ASP A 205 22.84 12.41 21.16
N LYS A 206 21.85 11.57 20.81
CA LYS A 206 20.64 11.36 21.64
C LYS A 206 20.70 10.10 22.52
N ILE A 207 21.65 9.20 22.26
CA ILE A 207 21.77 7.90 22.95
C ILE A 207 22.24 8.06 24.42
N ALA A 208 22.90 9.16 24.78
CA ALA A 208 23.35 9.38 26.15
C ALA A 208 22.22 9.73 27.14
N ALA A 209 21.04 10.13 26.67
CA ALA A 209 19.95 10.62 27.54
C ALA A 209 18.77 9.63 27.73
N GLU A 210 18.59 8.63 26.86
CA GLU A 210 17.37 7.79 26.83
C GLU A 210 17.67 6.27 26.77
N ILE A 211 18.53 5.76 27.66
CA ILE A 211 18.85 4.32 27.76
C ILE A 211 17.65 3.46 28.27
N THR A 212 16.46 4.04 28.45
CA THR A 212 15.28 3.33 29.02
C THR A 212 14.16 3.00 28.03
N SER A 213 14.24 3.44 26.78
CA SER A 213 13.19 3.20 25.78
C SER A 213 13.60 2.05 24.85
N GLU A 214 12.97 0.88 25.00
CA GLU A 214 13.20 -0.27 24.12
C GLU A 214 13.05 0.14 22.65
N VAL A 215 14.07 -0.15 21.83
CA VAL A 215 14.03 0.11 20.39
C VAL A 215 12.80 -0.60 19.79
N PRO A 216 11.92 0.10 19.04
CA PRO A 216 10.74 -0.53 18.47
C PRO A 216 11.15 -1.57 17.43
N VAL A 217 10.95 -2.85 17.76
CA VAL A 217 11.17 -3.99 16.86
C VAL A 217 9.83 -4.51 16.37
N TRP A 218 9.68 -4.61 15.06
CA TRP A 218 8.50 -5.22 14.47
C TRP A 218 8.51 -6.74 14.67
N LYS A 219 7.43 -7.27 15.25
CA LYS A 219 7.30 -8.70 15.62
C LYS A 219 6.33 -9.47 14.71
N GLY A 220 6.10 -8.97 13.49
CA GLY A 220 5.25 -9.64 12.50
C GLY A 220 3.79 -9.16 12.45
N LEU A 221 3.41 -8.09 13.15
CA LEU A 221 2.04 -7.58 13.17
C LEU A 221 1.72 -6.80 11.89
N VAL A 222 0.69 -7.21 11.16
CA VAL A 222 0.22 -6.56 9.93
C VAL A 222 -1.22 -6.13 10.06
N CYS A 223 -1.51 -4.87 9.73
CA CYS A 223 -2.84 -4.26 9.75
C CYS A 223 -3.38 -4.05 8.33
N VAL A 224 -4.69 -4.13 8.16
CA VAL A 224 -5.42 -3.57 7.03
C VAL A 224 -6.61 -2.76 7.51
N HIS A 225 -6.81 -1.59 6.90
CA HIS A 225 -8.08 -0.89 6.92
C HIS A 225 -8.88 -1.41 5.74
N ALA A 226 -9.72 -2.40 5.97
CA ALA A 226 -10.48 -3.06 4.91
C ALA A 226 -11.87 -2.43 4.78
N GLN A 227 -12.35 -2.25 3.55
CA GLN A 227 -13.77 -2.00 3.33
C GLN A 227 -14.57 -3.18 3.89
N GLU A 228 -15.66 -2.90 4.61
CA GLU A 228 -16.47 -3.92 5.30
C GLU A 228 -16.91 -5.06 4.35
N GLN A 229 -17.18 -4.73 3.09
CA GLN A 229 -17.65 -5.67 2.06
C GLN A 229 -16.62 -6.77 1.74
N VAL A 230 -15.33 -6.54 1.95
CA VAL A 230 -14.25 -7.49 1.64
C VAL A 230 -13.68 -8.20 2.87
N GLU A 231 -14.31 -8.05 4.04
CA GLU A 231 -13.91 -8.72 5.30
C GLU A 231 -13.66 -10.22 5.09
N LYS A 232 -14.60 -10.92 4.44
CA LYS A 232 -14.52 -12.37 4.21
C LYS A 232 -13.35 -12.76 3.30
N VAL A 233 -12.93 -11.88 2.40
CA VAL A 233 -11.80 -12.13 1.50
C VAL A 233 -10.49 -12.03 2.28
N TRP A 234 -10.32 -10.98 3.08
CA TRP A 234 -9.19 -10.83 3.98
C TRP A 234 -9.11 -11.96 5.02
N GLY A 235 -10.26 -12.41 5.53
CA GLY A 235 -10.37 -13.59 6.40
C GLY A 235 -9.79 -14.87 5.79
N LYS A 236 -10.06 -15.12 4.50
CA LYS A 236 -9.44 -16.25 3.76
C LYS A 236 -7.93 -16.12 3.61
N TRP A 237 -7.38 -14.92 3.78
CA TRP A 237 -5.96 -14.64 3.75
C TRP A 237 -5.37 -14.54 5.16
N GLY A 238 -6.10 -14.97 6.19
CA GLY A 238 -5.61 -15.07 7.57
C GLY A 238 -5.65 -13.76 8.36
N PHE A 239 -6.43 -12.78 7.92
CA PHE A 239 -6.69 -11.57 8.70
C PHE A 239 -7.94 -11.73 9.56
N GLU A 240 -7.87 -11.25 10.80
CA GLU A 240 -8.93 -11.33 11.79
C GLU A 240 -9.47 -9.93 12.10
N ARG A 241 -10.79 -9.79 12.15
CA ARG A 241 -11.46 -8.50 12.39
C ARG A 241 -11.23 -8.03 13.83
N ASP A 242 -10.76 -6.79 13.98
CA ASP A 242 -10.58 -6.14 15.27
C ASP A 242 -11.86 -5.43 15.72
N VAL A 243 -12.62 -6.09 16.59
CA VAL A 243 -13.86 -5.52 17.15
C VAL A 243 -13.56 -4.29 18.02
N GLY A 244 -12.41 -4.26 18.70
CA GLY A 244 -11.97 -3.15 19.55
C GLY A 244 -11.52 -1.92 18.75
N MET A 245 -11.05 -2.09 17.51
CA MET A 245 -10.80 -0.96 16.61
C MET A 245 -12.12 -0.32 16.17
N GLY A 246 -13.18 -1.12 16.05
CA GLY A 246 -14.51 -0.67 15.67
C GLY A 246 -14.66 -0.47 14.16
N GLU A 247 -15.65 0.32 13.79
CA GLU A 247 -15.97 0.64 12.40
C GLU A 247 -15.97 2.16 12.22
N TRP A 248 -15.44 2.66 11.11
CA TRP A 248 -15.43 4.07 10.78
C TRP A 248 -15.74 4.28 9.29
N GLU A 249 -15.86 5.53 8.86
CA GLU A 249 -16.09 5.89 7.46
C GLU A 249 -14.84 6.59 6.92
N GLU A 250 -14.28 6.10 5.81
CA GLU A 250 -13.26 6.79 5.02
C GLU A 250 -13.85 7.03 3.64
N GLU A 251 -13.84 8.27 3.16
CA GLU A 251 -14.28 8.63 1.79
C GLU A 251 -15.73 8.18 1.49
N GLY A 252 -16.59 8.18 2.52
CA GLY A 252 -17.98 7.73 2.42
C GLY A 252 -18.16 6.21 2.44
N ILE A 253 -17.10 5.44 2.63
CA ILE A 253 -17.10 3.97 2.63
C ILE A 253 -16.83 3.45 4.05
N ARG A 254 -17.62 2.45 4.48
CA ARG A 254 -17.45 1.77 5.77
C ARG A 254 -16.17 0.92 5.79
N HIS A 255 -15.33 1.17 6.77
CA HIS A 255 -14.07 0.47 6.99
C HIS A 255 -14.01 -0.20 8.36
N ILE A 256 -13.25 -1.29 8.42
CA ILE A 256 -12.94 -2.08 9.61
C ILE A 256 -11.44 -2.33 9.70
N GLY A 257 -10.96 -2.47 10.94
CA GLY A 257 -9.60 -2.92 11.21
C GLY A 257 -9.52 -4.43 11.13
N MET A 258 -8.51 -4.96 10.43
CA MET A 258 -8.19 -6.38 10.51
C MET A 258 -6.69 -6.59 10.68
N TRP A 259 -6.32 -7.62 11.43
CA TRP A 259 -4.93 -7.92 11.76
C TRP A 259 -4.54 -9.32 11.32
N ARG A 260 -3.26 -9.48 10.99
CA ARG A 260 -2.63 -10.77 10.82
C ARG A 260 -1.27 -10.75 11.51
N ARG A 261 -0.97 -11.80 12.27
CA ARG A 261 0.40 -12.04 12.74
C ARG A 261 1.14 -12.97 11.79
N LEU A 262 2.33 -12.53 11.38
CA LEU A 262 3.29 -13.35 10.64
C LEU A 262 4.22 -14.05 11.62
N ASP A 263 4.47 -15.33 11.39
CA ASP A 263 5.50 -16.09 12.10
C ASP A 263 6.85 -15.79 11.45
N LEU A 264 7.70 -15.05 12.16
CA LEU A 264 9.01 -14.64 11.65
C LEU A 264 10.06 -15.78 11.76
N GLY A 265 9.72 -16.91 12.41
CA GLY A 265 10.67 -17.95 12.78
C GLY A 265 11.70 -17.47 13.83
N GLU A 266 12.31 -18.40 14.57
CA GLU A 266 13.34 -18.08 15.60
C GLU A 266 14.69 -17.59 15.02
N GLY A 267 14.75 -17.18 13.74
CA GLY A 267 16.00 -16.93 13.01
C GLY A 267 16.38 -15.47 12.73
N GLY A 268 15.67 -14.49 13.30
CA GLY A 268 15.95 -13.05 13.09
C GLY A 268 16.96 -12.43 14.05
N GLY A 269 17.45 -13.21 15.04
CA GLY A 269 18.41 -12.77 16.03
C GLY A 269 19.72 -13.56 15.93
N GLY A 270 20.68 -13.04 15.17
CA GLY A 270 22.07 -13.51 15.23
C GLY A 270 22.73 -13.75 13.86
N GLY A 271 23.74 -12.92 13.56
CA GLY A 271 24.62 -13.02 12.40
C GLY A 271 24.73 -11.65 11.74
N SER A 272 25.80 -10.86 11.86
CA SER A 272 27.20 -11.13 12.25
C SER A 272 27.77 -9.89 12.93
#